data_AF-A0AB37I5J2-F1
#
_entry.id   AF-A0AB37I5J2-F1
#
_cell.length_a   1.000
_cell.length_b   1.000
_cell.length_c   1.000
_cell.angle_alpha   90.00
_cell.angle_beta   90.00
_cell.angle_gamma   90.00
#
_symmetry.space_group_name_H-M   'P 1'
#
loop_
_entity.id
_entity.type
_entity.pdbx_description
1 polymer ?
#
loop_
_entity_poly.entity_id
_entity_poly.type
_entity_poly.pdbx_seq_one_letter_code
_entity_poly.pdbx_strand_id
1 'polypeptide(L)'
;MSRIFDSTRDSALVVVSPASDTNRPRIDSKLLAQHLAPGTELAVLDSMTASERLSDTVDPQFQVYGGGIRVILAGAARTDHWRRHRLFRVYPGDDADSACLEIADYVKSHQGIGGPRQVGTSTPQQALSEDQMAALNRFRSSLDVTPLSPARASKAPKPGPPSSRAPKPGPAPKPGPHHPASAPPTPAPVAPTPSAPAVAGLSATELKNLLDTQTERIANKLRSSIIDDLMLLLDSDHESLARERSRADAAEEELDHLRRRMTDQEERRGYPRVYSDPEKQFRWEVEYEWLTGNPEEERGESLNSYIIGEGFLDSMEAELLRGRAKIIQVVVDILSGHAWDRRKTHQFIIPGKSVIQKAIPEGAVPWRTYVKRGAPGAARLTWWQYPDGTIELVHVGHHDDLLR
;
A
#
# COMPACT_ATOMS: atom_id res chain seq x y z
N MET A 1 10.40 16.35 -1.77
CA MET A 1 10.67 14.95 -2.20
C MET A 1 11.82 14.34 -1.40
N SER A 2 13.06 14.85 -1.51
CA SER A 2 14.22 14.37 -0.72
C SER A 2 13.99 14.38 0.79
N ARG A 3 13.22 15.36 1.29
CA ARG A 3 12.92 15.52 2.71
C ARG A 3 11.97 14.45 3.31
N ILE A 4 11.15 13.78 2.49
CA ILE A 4 10.19 12.76 2.96
C ILE A 4 10.94 11.55 3.54
N PHE A 5 11.94 11.07 2.81
CA PHE A 5 12.76 9.90 3.13
C PHE A 5 14.12 10.26 3.75
N ASP A 6 14.26 11.50 4.23
CA ASP A 6 15.48 11.95 4.87
C ASP A 6 15.63 11.26 6.23
N SER A 7 16.60 10.36 6.33
CA SER A 7 16.90 9.62 7.55
C SER A 7 17.38 10.51 8.71
N THR A 8 17.79 11.75 8.41
CA THR A 8 18.18 12.73 9.44
C THR A 8 16.98 13.46 10.04
N ARG A 9 15.77 13.29 9.48
CA ARG A 9 14.55 13.91 9.99
C ARG A 9 14.04 13.15 11.22
N ASP A 10 13.98 13.89 12.30
CA ASP A 10 13.66 13.47 13.66
C ASP A 10 12.26 13.92 14.10
N SER A 11 11.57 14.73 13.29
CA SER A 11 10.20 15.18 13.50
C SER A 11 9.25 14.73 12.38
N ALA A 12 7.94 14.78 12.60
CA ALA A 12 6.95 14.46 11.57
C ALA A 12 6.90 15.55 10.47
N LEU A 13 6.56 15.14 9.25
CA LEU A 13 6.28 16.01 8.11
C LEU A 13 4.81 15.90 7.76
N VAL A 14 4.09 17.01 7.81
CA VAL A 14 2.68 17.11 7.44
C VAL A 14 2.61 17.70 6.04
N VAL A 15 1.98 16.98 5.10
CA VAL A 15 1.80 17.42 3.71
C VAL A 15 0.33 17.70 3.46
N VAL A 16 -0.01 18.92 3.07
CA VAL A 16 -1.38 19.38 2.80
C VAL A 16 -1.54 19.61 1.30
N SER A 17 -2.51 18.94 0.68
CA SER A 17 -2.83 19.11 -0.75
C SER A 17 -4.07 20.00 -0.96
N PRO A 18 -4.16 20.74 -2.08
CA PRO A 18 -5.37 21.43 -2.48
C PRO A 18 -6.45 20.45 -2.94
N ALA A 19 -7.71 20.82 -2.75
CA ALA A 19 -8.86 20.10 -3.27
C ALA A 19 -9.10 20.40 -4.75
N SER A 20 -9.55 19.41 -5.51
CA SER A 20 -9.71 19.51 -6.97
C SER A 20 -10.80 20.49 -7.42
N ASP A 21 -11.80 20.75 -6.57
CA ASP A 21 -12.92 21.65 -6.83
C ASP A 21 -12.59 23.12 -6.53
N THR A 22 -11.84 23.38 -5.46
CA THR A 22 -11.50 24.75 -5.02
C THR A 22 -10.08 25.17 -5.39
N ASN A 23 -9.24 24.22 -5.79
CA ASN A 23 -7.79 24.37 -5.94
C ASN A 23 -7.11 24.99 -4.70
N ARG A 24 -7.70 24.75 -3.52
CA ARG A 24 -7.21 25.23 -2.22
C ARG A 24 -7.32 24.12 -1.17
N PRO A 25 -6.47 24.11 -0.13
CA PRO A 25 -6.63 23.19 1.00
C PRO A 25 -8.03 23.30 1.64
N ARG A 26 -8.52 22.17 2.16
CA ARG A 26 -9.81 22.10 2.88
C ARG A 26 -9.73 22.65 4.31
N ILE A 27 -8.53 22.89 4.80
CA ILE A 27 -8.23 23.37 6.14
C ILE A 27 -7.43 24.67 6.07
N ASP A 28 -7.47 25.48 7.13
CA ASP A 28 -6.56 26.60 7.28
C ASP A 28 -5.17 26.10 7.70
N SER A 29 -4.23 26.08 6.75
CA SER A 29 -2.85 25.68 7.00
C SER A 29 -2.13 26.55 8.05
N LYS A 30 -2.54 27.82 8.22
CA LYS A 30 -1.96 28.70 9.25
C LYS A 30 -2.46 28.33 10.63
N LEU A 31 -3.74 28.00 10.75
CA LEU A 31 -4.31 27.50 12.00
C LEU A 31 -3.65 26.17 12.38
N LEU A 32 -3.55 25.23 11.43
CA LEU A 32 -2.84 23.97 11.66
C LEU A 32 -1.42 24.21 12.17
N ALA A 33 -0.65 25.10 11.53
CA ALA A 33 0.72 25.41 11.93
C ALA A 33 0.85 25.92 13.38
N GLN A 34 -0.17 26.62 13.91
CA GLN A 34 -0.18 27.10 15.30
C GLN A 34 -0.38 25.96 16.32
N HIS A 35 -1.06 24.89 15.92
CA HIS A 35 -1.35 23.74 16.79
C HIS A 35 -0.33 22.61 16.68
N LEU A 36 0.44 22.56 15.58
CA LEU A 36 1.47 21.53 15.40
C LEU A 36 2.56 21.65 16.49
N ALA A 37 2.98 20.49 16.99
CA ALA A 37 4.05 20.42 17.99
C ALA A 37 5.36 21.02 17.43
N PRO A 38 6.18 21.69 18.27
CA PRO A 38 7.43 22.31 17.85
C PRO A 38 8.34 21.35 17.09
N GLY A 39 8.98 21.85 16.02
CA GLY A 39 9.85 21.05 15.15
C GLY A 39 9.13 20.23 14.09
N THR A 40 7.80 20.14 14.10
CA THR A 40 7.03 19.50 13.01
C THR A 40 7.16 20.32 11.72
N GLU A 41 7.51 19.67 10.61
CA GLU A 41 7.56 20.30 9.30
C GLU A 41 6.16 20.31 8.66
N LEU A 42 5.74 21.44 8.08
CA LEU A 42 4.49 21.58 7.35
C LEU A 42 4.78 21.98 5.89
N ALA A 43 4.39 21.13 4.94
CA ALA A 43 4.47 21.39 3.52
C ALA A 43 3.06 21.55 2.94
N VAL A 44 2.77 22.73 2.39
CA VAL A 44 1.50 23.00 1.70
C VAL A 44 1.78 22.99 0.20
N LEU A 45 1.09 22.13 -0.53
CA LEU A 45 1.17 22.08 -1.98
C LEU A 45 0.36 23.24 -2.56
N ASP A 46 0.98 24.01 -3.45
CA ASP A 46 0.45 25.26 -3.98
C ASP A 46 -0.59 25.06 -5.10
N SER A 47 -0.67 23.84 -5.66
CA SER A 47 -1.47 23.55 -6.84
C SER A 47 -1.77 22.05 -6.99
N MET A 48 -2.80 21.73 -7.79
CA MET A 48 -3.06 20.35 -8.24
C MET A 48 -1.85 19.75 -8.97
N THR A 49 -1.17 20.53 -9.82
CA THR A 49 0.05 20.09 -10.53
C THR A 49 1.19 19.72 -9.58
N ALA A 50 1.35 20.44 -8.46
CA ALA A 50 2.31 20.07 -7.43
C ALA A 50 1.94 18.75 -6.72
N SER A 51 0.64 18.48 -6.56
CA SER A 51 0.13 17.22 -6.00
C SER A 51 0.32 16.03 -6.93
N GLU A 52 0.07 16.22 -8.22
CA GLU A 52 0.34 15.23 -9.28
C GLU A 52 1.82 14.90 -9.34
N ARG A 53 2.68 15.93 -9.47
CA ARG A 53 4.14 15.74 -9.49
C ARG A 53 4.66 15.00 -8.27
N LEU A 54 4.18 15.35 -7.08
CA LEU A 54 4.54 14.63 -5.86
C LEU A 54 4.09 13.17 -5.92
N SER A 55 2.84 12.93 -6.35
CA SER A 55 2.27 11.59 -6.41
C SER A 55 2.98 10.69 -7.43
N ASP A 56 3.48 11.26 -8.52
CA ASP A 56 4.28 10.57 -9.56
C ASP A 56 5.68 10.17 -9.07
N THR A 57 6.23 10.85 -8.05
CA THR A 57 7.61 10.60 -7.57
C THR A 57 7.70 9.81 -6.27
N VAL A 58 6.61 9.71 -5.51
CA VAL A 58 6.57 8.98 -4.24
C VAL A 58 5.84 7.65 -4.40
N ASP A 59 6.21 6.66 -3.59
CA ASP A 59 5.48 5.40 -3.53
C ASP A 59 3.98 5.65 -3.18
N PRO A 60 3.03 4.84 -3.71
CA PRO A 60 1.58 5.07 -3.56
C PRO A 60 1.12 5.37 -2.14
N GLN A 61 1.75 4.72 -1.16
CA GLN A 61 1.47 4.90 0.26
C GLN A 61 1.81 6.27 0.85
N PHE A 62 2.59 7.10 0.15
CA PHE A 62 2.91 8.48 0.51
C PHE A 62 2.15 9.52 -0.31
N GLN A 63 1.36 9.09 -1.30
CA GLN A 63 0.60 9.99 -2.15
C GLN A 63 -0.43 10.79 -1.36
N VAL A 64 -0.60 12.05 -1.74
CA VAL A 64 -1.55 12.98 -1.13
C VAL A 64 -2.01 13.98 -2.19
N TYR A 65 -3.32 13.99 -2.44
CA TYR A 65 -3.98 14.79 -3.47
C TYR A 65 -5.45 15.02 -3.09
N GLY A 66 -6.12 15.95 -3.79
CA GLY A 66 -7.57 16.13 -3.70
C GLY A 66 -8.06 16.65 -2.34
N GLY A 67 -7.26 17.47 -1.67
CA GLY A 67 -7.61 18.05 -0.36
C GLY A 67 -7.20 17.17 0.82
N GLY A 68 -6.51 16.05 0.56
CA GLY A 68 -5.97 15.19 1.60
C GLY A 68 -4.81 15.83 2.36
N ILE A 69 -4.64 15.41 3.62
CA ILE A 69 -3.53 15.79 4.48
C ILE A 69 -2.83 14.53 4.97
N ARG A 70 -1.54 14.36 4.67
CA ARG A 70 -0.77 13.19 5.09
C ARG A 70 0.25 13.54 6.16
N VAL A 71 0.27 12.76 7.24
CA VAL A 71 1.26 12.87 8.31
C VAL A 71 2.31 11.77 8.13
N ILE A 72 3.53 12.19 7.79
CA ILE A 72 4.67 11.32 7.54
C ILE A 72 5.59 11.35 8.76
N LEU A 73 5.53 10.31 9.58
CA LEU A 73 6.40 10.15 10.76
C LEU A 73 7.90 10.16 10.42
N ALA A 74 8.73 10.41 11.43
CA ALA A 74 10.18 10.34 11.33
C ALA A 74 10.64 8.92 10.95
N GLY A 75 11.81 8.83 10.29
CA GLY A 75 12.37 7.55 9.82
C GLY A 75 11.53 6.83 8.75
N ALA A 76 10.76 7.58 7.95
CA ALA A 76 9.94 7.02 6.88
C ALA A 76 10.79 6.27 5.85
N ALA A 77 10.44 5.02 5.57
CA ALA A 77 11.08 4.20 4.55
C ALA A 77 10.14 3.98 3.35
N ARG A 78 10.69 3.81 2.15
CA ARG A 78 9.91 3.49 0.94
C ARG A 78 9.13 2.16 1.04
N THR A 79 9.46 1.32 2.00
CA THR A 79 8.80 0.04 2.28
C THR A 79 7.79 0.12 3.44
N ASP A 80 7.60 1.30 4.04
CA ASP A 80 6.71 1.46 5.20
C ASP A 80 5.25 1.29 4.80
N HIS A 81 4.52 0.41 5.49
CA HIS A 81 3.11 0.19 5.25
C HIS A 81 2.28 1.49 5.33
N TRP A 82 1.35 1.69 4.40
CA TRP A 82 0.53 2.90 4.27
C TRP A 82 -0.23 3.37 5.53
N ARG A 83 -0.47 2.47 6.50
CA ARG A 83 -1.14 2.80 7.78
C ARG A 83 -0.22 3.54 8.74
N ARG A 84 1.10 3.40 8.60
CA ARG A 84 2.09 4.08 9.45
C ARG A 84 2.08 5.60 9.23
N HIS A 85 1.80 6.03 8.01
CA HIS A 85 1.78 7.44 7.62
C HIS A 85 0.35 7.88 7.35
N ARG A 86 -0.37 8.27 8.40
CA ARG A 86 -1.82 8.49 8.36
C ARG A 86 -2.22 9.55 7.34
N LEU A 87 -3.27 9.24 6.57
CA LEU A 87 -3.95 10.16 5.67
C LEU A 87 -5.26 10.63 6.32
N PHE A 88 -5.45 11.94 6.37
CA PHE A 88 -6.68 12.60 6.79
C PHE A 88 -7.41 13.12 5.54
N ARG A 89 -8.74 12.99 5.54
CA ARG A 89 -9.62 13.53 4.49
C ARG A 89 -10.61 14.46 5.16
N VAL A 90 -10.72 15.67 4.65
CA VAL A 90 -11.67 16.69 5.08
C VAL A 90 -12.60 16.98 3.90
N TYR A 91 -13.89 16.76 4.10
CA TYR A 91 -14.92 16.91 3.06
C TYR A 91 -15.62 18.26 3.16
N PRO A 92 -16.29 18.72 2.09
CA PRO A 92 -17.15 19.91 2.15
C PRO A 92 -18.21 19.77 3.25
N GLY A 93 -18.25 20.74 4.16
CA GLY A 93 -19.19 20.76 5.29
C GLY A 93 -18.65 20.15 6.59
N ASP A 94 -17.46 19.54 6.56
CA ASP A 94 -16.75 19.16 7.78
C ASP A 94 -16.21 20.40 8.51
N ASP A 95 -16.07 20.29 9.83
CA ASP A 95 -15.45 21.32 10.66
C ASP A 95 -13.92 21.31 10.46
N ALA A 96 -13.45 22.28 9.66
CA ALA A 96 -12.04 22.43 9.32
C ALA A 96 -11.15 22.73 10.54
N ASP A 97 -11.68 23.41 11.56
CA ASP A 97 -10.92 23.78 12.76
C ASP A 97 -10.74 22.55 13.66
N SER A 98 -11.81 21.77 13.85
CA SER A 98 -11.73 20.47 14.53
C SER A 98 -10.79 19.52 13.81
N ALA A 99 -10.79 19.49 12.48
CA ALA A 99 -9.84 18.68 11.70
C ALA A 99 -8.38 19.13 11.92
N CYS A 100 -8.11 20.44 12.03
CA CYS A 100 -6.77 20.93 12.37
C CYS A 100 -6.31 20.43 13.74
N LEU A 101 -7.19 20.46 14.74
CA LEU A 101 -6.91 19.96 16.09
C LEU A 101 -6.64 18.45 16.10
N GLU A 102 -7.46 17.66 15.40
CA GLU A 102 -7.25 16.20 15.30
C GLU A 102 -5.91 15.84 14.65
N ILE A 103 -5.52 16.55 13.59
CA ILE A 103 -4.23 16.34 12.93
C ILE A 103 -3.08 16.69 13.89
N ALA A 104 -3.19 17.80 14.61
CA ALA A 104 -2.19 18.23 15.58
C ALA A 104 -2.05 17.25 16.76
N ASP A 105 -3.17 16.76 17.30
CA ASP A 105 -3.19 15.76 18.37
C ASP A 105 -2.62 14.42 17.91
N TYR A 106 -2.88 14.02 16.65
CA TYR A 106 -2.24 12.85 16.06
C TYR A 106 -0.72 13.02 15.98
N VAL A 107 -0.23 14.16 15.48
CA VAL A 107 1.21 14.45 15.42
C VAL A 107 1.82 14.43 16.83
N LYS A 108 1.15 15.04 17.81
CA LYS A 108 1.62 15.11 19.20
C LYS A 108 1.71 13.73 19.85
N SER A 109 0.68 12.90 19.69
CA SER A 109 0.66 11.52 20.22
C SER A 109 1.67 10.59 19.55
N HIS A 110 2.17 10.96 18.37
CA HIS A 110 3.13 10.16 17.59
C HIS A 110 4.51 10.82 17.48
N GLN A 111 4.78 11.88 18.25
CA GLN A 111 6.13 12.44 18.34
C GLN A 111 7.08 11.43 19.00
N GLY A 112 8.25 11.24 18.39
CA GLY A 112 9.24 10.23 18.82
C GLY A 112 8.94 8.79 18.36
N ILE A 113 7.75 8.51 17.83
CA ILE A 113 7.44 7.22 17.22
C ILE A 113 8.13 7.15 15.85
N GLY A 114 9.24 6.41 15.78
CA GLY A 114 10.07 6.34 14.57
C GLY A 114 11.35 7.15 14.62
N GLY A 115 11.86 7.52 15.81
CA GLY A 115 13.28 7.85 15.96
C GLY A 115 14.18 6.78 15.32
N PRO A 116 15.43 7.10 14.94
CA PRO A 116 16.30 6.19 14.21
C PRO A 116 16.24 4.83 14.87
N ARG A 117 15.78 3.82 14.11
CA ARG A 117 15.77 2.43 14.57
C ARG A 117 17.18 2.17 15.09
N GLN A 118 17.37 2.15 16.42
CA GLN A 118 18.29 1.22 17.02
C GLN A 118 17.79 -0.12 16.51
N VAL A 119 18.46 -0.61 15.48
CA VAL A 119 18.21 -1.90 14.88
C VAL A 119 18.39 -2.89 16.02
N GLY A 120 17.29 -3.21 16.71
CA GLY A 120 17.19 -4.43 17.47
C GLY A 120 17.66 -5.52 16.53
N THR A 121 18.58 -6.33 17.02
CA THR A 121 19.29 -7.41 16.33
C THR A 121 18.30 -8.48 15.84
N SER A 122 17.48 -8.13 14.87
CA SER A 122 16.86 -9.04 13.92
C SER A 122 17.77 -9.00 12.71
N THR A 123 18.50 -10.10 12.53
CA THR A 123 19.43 -10.37 11.44
C THR A 123 18.82 -9.85 10.14
N PRO A 124 19.49 -8.94 9.40
CA PRO A 124 19.03 -8.54 8.10
C PRO A 124 18.91 -9.81 7.26
N GLN A 125 17.72 -10.10 6.75
CA GLN A 125 17.53 -11.18 5.81
C GLN A 125 18.48 -10.90 4.65
N GLN A 126 19.51 -11.73 4.59
CA GLN A 126 20.69 -11.53 3.77
C GLN A 126 20.20 -11.40 2.32
N ALA A 127 20.42 -10.23 1.71
CA ALA A 127 20.03 -9.97 0.31
C ALA A 127 20.68 -10.96 -0.67
N LEU A 128 21.67 -11.72 -0.20
CA LEU A 128 22.35 -12.80 -0.89
C LEU A 128 22.50 -13.98 0.08
N SER A 129 22.14 -15.19 -0.34
CA SER A 129 22.42 -16.41 0.41
C SER A 129 23.93 -16.58 0.69
N GLU A 130 24.30 -17.38 1.68
CA GLU A 130 25.72 -17.67 1.99
C GLU A 130 26.50 -18.13 0.76
N ASP A 131 25.87 -18.93 -0.12
CA ASP A 131 26.45 -19.38 -1.38
C ASP A 131 26.69 -18.22 -2.36
N GLN A 132 25.77 -17.28 -2.43
CA GLN A 132 25.90 -16.08 -3.28
C GLN A 132 26.96 -15.12 -2.73
N MET A 133 27.07 -14.96 -1.42
CA MET A 133 28.18 -14.22 -0.81
C MET A 133 29.53 -14.91 -1.03
N ALA A 134 29.59 -16.24 -0.94
CA ALA A 134 30.79 -17.01 -1.22
C ALA A 134 31.21 -16.91 -2.70
N ALA A 135 30.25 -16.84 -3.62
CA ALA A 135 30.50 -16.60 -5.04
C ALA A 135 31.01 -15.17 -5.29
N LEU A 136 30.40 -14.16 -4.66
CA LEU A 136 30.81 -12.76 -4.76
C LEU A 136 32.20 -12.53 -4.16
N ASN A 137 32.53 -13.18 -3.04
CA ASN A 137 33.86 -13.11 -2.43
C ASN A 137 34.91 -13.82 -3.29
N ARG A 138 34.59 -14.99 -3.89
CA ARG A 138 35.47 -15.64 -4.87
C ARG A 138 35.75 -14.75 -6.08
N PHE A 139 34.74 -14.06 -6.58
CA PHE A 139 34.89 -13.12 -7.68
C PHE A 139 35.75 -11.91 -7.28
N ARG A 140 35.52 -11.31 -6.11
CA ARG A 140 36.36 -10.23 -5.57
C ARG A 140 37.81 -10.66 -5.39
N SER A 141 38.06 -11.83 -4.82
CA SER A 141 39.41 -12.39 -4.66
C SER A 141 40.10 -12.72 -5.99
N SER A 142 39.34 -12.96 -7.07
CA SER A 142 39.89 -13.17 -8.41
C SER A 142 40.31 -11.87 -9.11
N LEU A 143 39.85 -10.71 -8.62
CA LEU A 143 40.18 -9.38 -9.15
C LEU A 143 41.42 -8.78 -8.47
N ASP A 144 41.80 -9.24 -7.27
CA ASP A 144 43.03 -8.84 -6.58
C ASP A 144 44.25 -9.65 -7.09
N VAL A 145 44.80 -9.24 -8.23
CA VAL A 145 46.07 -9.81 -8.72
C VAL A 145 47.24 -9.08 -8.04
N THR A 146 47.78 -9.68 -6.97
CA THR A 146 49.13 -9.35 -6.48
C THR A 146 50.15 -10.04 -7.38
N PRO A 147 51.17 -9.35 -7.93
CA PRO A 147 52.15 -10.00 -8.80
C PRO A 147 53.06 -10.93 -7.99
N LEU A 148 52.86 -12.25 -8.11
CA LEU A 148 53.84 -13.24 -7.65
C LEU A 148 54.96 -13.44 -8.68
N SER A 149 56.19 -13.47 -8.17
CA SER A 149 57.43 -13.84 -8.87
C SER A 149 57.30 -15.21 -9.58
N PRO A 150 58.02 -15.45 -10.70
CA PRO A 150 57.76 -16.58 -11.56
C PRO A 150 58.28 -17.89 -10.94
N ALA A 151 57.37 -18.75 -10.50
CA ALA A 151 57.67 -20.14 -10.18
C ALA A 151 57.73 -20.98 -11.46
N ARG A 152 58.90 -21.61 -11.64
CA ARG A 152 59.35 -22.58 -12.63
C ARG A 152 58.25 -23.50 -13.21
N ALA A 153 58.14 -23.50 -14.54
CA ALA A 153 57.26 -24.38 -15.31
C ALA A 153 57.62 -25.87 -15.10
N SER A 154 56.61 -26.68 -14.77
CA SER A 154 56.69 -28.15 -14.80
C SER A 154 56.06 -28.67 -16.09
N LYS A 155 56.76 -29.59 -16.75
CA LYS A 155 56.51 -30.11 -18.10
C LYS A 155 55.16 -30.84 -18.24
N ALA A 156 54.51 -30.63 -19.38
CA ALA A 156 53.47 -31.50 -19.91
C ALA A 156 54.08 -32.81 -20.46
N PRO A 157 53.34 -33.95 -20.41
CA PRO A 157 53.53 -35.04 -21.34
C PRO A 157 52.45 -35.03 -22.44
N LYS A 158 52.89 -35.28 -23.68
CA LYS A 158 52.11 -35.49 -24.91
C LYS A 158 51.69 -36.98 -25.05
N PRO A 159 50.85 -37.34 -26.06
CA PRO A 159 49.80 -38.35 -25.96
C PRO A 159 50.13 -39.70 -26.63
N GLY A 160 49.25 -40.69 -26.46
CA GLY A 160 49.21 -41.94 -27.25
C GLY A 160 47.80 -42.56 -27.32
N PRO A 161 47.47 -43.35 -28.37
CA PRO A 161 46.13 -43.46 -28.98
C PRO A 161 45.54 -44.91 -28.93
N PRO A 162 44.61 -45.33 -29.83
CA PRO A 162 43.16 -45.19 -29.75
C PRO A 162 42.43 -46.56 -29.67
N SER A 163 41.11 -46.58 -29.45
CA SER A 163 40.30 -47.76 -29.82
C SER A 163 38.96 -47.38 -30.43
N SER A 164 38.67 -48.13 -31.48
CA SER A 164 37.66 -48.02 -32.53
C SER A 164 36.29 -48.59 -32.14
N ARG A 165 35.21 -48.00 -32.67
CA ARG A 165 34.27 -48.67 -33.61
C ARG A 165 33.11 -47.77 -34.02
N ALA A 166 32.97 -47.57 -35.33
CA ALA A 166 31.72 -47.16 -35.98
C ALA A 166 30.83 -48.38 -36.27
N PRO A 167 29.55 -48.19 -36.64
CA PRO A 167 29.24 -48.30 -38.07
C PRO A 167 28.30 -47.21 -38.65
N LYS A 168 28.31 -47.19 -39.99
CA LYS A 168 27.77 -46.28 -41.04
C LYS A 168 26.47 -46.89 -41.69
N PRO A 169 25.94 -46.45 -42.87
CA PRO A 169 25.44 -45.13 -43.32
C PRO A 169 24.21 -45.18 -44.29
N GLY A 170 23.76 -44.00 -44.79
CA GLY A 170 23.38 -43.78 -46.21
C GLY A 170 22.04 -43.04 -46.44
N PRO A 171 21.73 -42.52 -47.66
CA PRO A 171 22.60 -42.14 -48.79
C PRO A 171 22.30 -40.72 -49.39
N ALA A 172 23.10 -40.31 -50.39
CA ALA A 172 22.95 -39.11 -51.23
C ALA A 172 22.94 -39.49 -52.73
N PRO A 173 22.54 -38.58 -53.65
CA PRO A 173 23.33 -38.30 -54.88
C PRO A 173 23.35 -36.78 -55.25
N LYS A 174 24.46 -36.08 -55.58
CA LYS A 174 25.38 -36.02 -56.77
C LYS A 174 24.74 -35.49 -58.10
N PRO A 175 25.49 -34.93 -59.10
CA PRO A 175 26.57 -33.90 -59.07
C PRO A 175 26.71 -32.97 -60.33
N GLY A 176 27.58 -31.93 -60.25
CA GLY A 176 28.52 -31.48 -61.32
C GLY A 176 28.15 -30.20 -62.14
N PRO A 177 29.08 -29.60 -62.94
CA PRO A 177 30.55 -29.77 -63.03
C PRO A 177 31.44 -28.49 -63.20
N HIS A 178 32.71 -28.64 -62.79
CA HIS A 178 34.02 -28.24 -63.38
C HIS A 178 34.45 -26.79 -63.76
N HIS A 179 35.56 -26.37 -63.09
CA HIS A 179 36.79 -25.62 -63.48
C HIS A 179 37.19 -25.63 -65.00
N PRO A 180 38.16 -24.80 -65.54
CA PRO A 180 39.44 -24.43 -64.89
C PRO A 180 40.24 -23.17 -65.35
N ALA A 181 41.37 -22.99 -64.65
CA ALA A 181 42.74 -22.69 -65.12
C ALA A 181 43.25 -21.26 -65.42
N SER A 182 44.41 -21.03 -64.78
CA SER A 182 45.41 -19.95 -64.85
C SER A 182 46.31 -19.98 -66.09
N ALA A 183 47.01 -18.85 -66.37
CA ALA A 183 48.41 -18.74 -66.84
C ALA A 183 48.86 -17.24 -66.80
N PRO A 184 50.12 -16.84 -67.10
CA PRO A 184 51.29 -16.78 -66.21
C PRO A 184 52.02 -15.39 -66.17
N PRO A 185 53.15 -15.22 -65.44
CA PRO A 185 53.77 -13.91 -65.09
C PRO A 185 55.14 -13.63 -65.74
N THR A 186 55.61 -12.36 -65.77
CA THR A 186 57.04 -11.90 -65.73
C THR A 186 57.15 -10.35 -65.79
N PRO A 187 58.31 -9.67 -65.55
CA PRO A 187 59.23 -9.68 -64.41
C PRO A 187 59.42 -8.28 -63.74
N ALA A 188 60.16 -8.26 -62.62
CA ALA A 188 60.51 -7.14 -61.76
C ALA A 188 61.40 -6.03 -62.37
N PRO A 189 61.56 -4.89 -61.66
CA PRO A 189 62.91 -4.47 -61.29
C PRO A 189 63.09 -3.96 -59.84
N VAL A 190 64.22 -4.40 -59.27
CA VAL A 190 65.22 -3.72 -58.42
C VAL A 190 64.79 -3.06 -57.10
N ALA A 191 65.46 -3.53 -56.04
CA ALA A 191 65.38 -3.14 -54.64
C ALA A 191 65.86 -1.70 -54.33
N PRO A 192 65.46 -1.19 -53.16
CA PRO A 192 66.46 -0.74 -52.20
C PRO A 192 66.39 -1.55 -50.90
N THR A 193 67.57 -1.83 -50.35
CA THR A 193 67.84 -2.40 -49.03
C THR A 193 67.00 -1.73 -47.92
N PRO A 194 66.23 -2.49 -47.12
CA PRO A 194 65.75 -2.01 -45.84
C PRO A 194 66.88 -2.08 -44.82
N SER A 195 67.20 -0.92 -44.25
CA SER A 195 68.04 -0.77 -43.07
C SER A 195 67.60 -1.73 -41.96
N ALA A 196 68.59 -2.29 -41.25
CA ALA A 196 68.36 -3.14 -40.08
C ALA A 196 67.37 -2.49 -39.09
N PRO A 197 66.42 -3.24 -38.52
CA PRO A 197 65.52 -2.69 -37.51
C PRO A 197 66.36 -2.36 -36.27
N ALA A 198 66.50 -1.07 -35.98
CA ALA A 198 66.91 -0.64 -34.65
C ALA A 198 65.84 -1.11 -33.69
N VAL A 199 66.13 -2.16 -32.91
CA VAL A 199 65.31 -2.57 -31.77
C VAL A 199 65.44 -1.45 -30.74
N ALA A 200 64.56 -0.44 -30.83
CA ALA A 200 64.35 0.49 -29.75
C ALA A 200 63.78 -0.33 -28.58
N GLY A 201 64.66 -0.73 -27.65
CA GLY A 201 64.24 -1.37 -26.42
C GLY A 201 63.36 -0.40 -25.66
N LEU A 202 62.06 -0.70 -25.57
CA LEU A 202 61.14 -0.01 -24.67
C LEU A 202 61.74 -0.04 -23.28
N SER A 203 61.93 1.13 -22.67
CA SER A 203 62.43 1.19 -21.30
C SER A 203 61.42 0.55 -20.34
N ALA A 204 61.91 -0.05 -19.25
CA ALA A 204 61.04 -0.69 -18.25
C ALA A 204 59.97 0.28 -17.70
N THR A 205 60.27 1.58 -17.68
CA THR A 205 59.37 2.68 -17.32
C THR A 205 58.27 2.92 -18.35
N GLU A 206 58.58 2.90 -19.64
CA GLU A 206 57.57 3.05 -20.70
C GLU A 206 56.65 1.84 -20.74
N LEU A 207 57.20 0.63 -20.56
CA LEU A 207 56.42 -0.61 -20.51
C LEU A 207 55.45 -0.60 -19.32
N LYS A 208 55.92 -0.14 -18.14
CA LYS A 208 55.10 -0.02 -16.93
C LYS A 208 53.96 0.99 -17.11
N ASN A 209 54.25 2.17 -17.65
CA ASN A 209 53.22 3.17 -17.93
C ASN A 209 52.17 2.66 -18.93
N LEU A 210 52.59 1.91 -19.95
CA LEU A 210 51.68 1.30 -20.91
C LEU A 210 50.79 0.24 -20.26
N LEU A 211 51.35 -0.59 -19.37
CA LEU A 211 50.61 -1.60 -18.61
C LEU A 211 49.59 -0.96 -17.66
N ASP A 212 50.00 0.09 -16.94
CA ASP A 212 49.13 0.83 -16.01
C ASP A 212 47.98 1.48 -16.79
N THR A 213 48.27 2.09 -17.95
CA THR A 213 47.24 2.69 -18.81
C THR A 213 46.27 1.64 -19.37
N GLN A 214 46.75 0.46 -19.77
CA GLN A 214 45.88 -0.64 -20.23
C GLN A 214 45.00 -1.17 -19.10
N THR A 215 45.58 -1.33 -17.91
CA THR A 215 44.86 -1.82 -16.72
C THR A 215 43.76 -0.86 -16.32
N GLU A 216 44.03 0.44 -16.32
CA GLU A 216 43.03 1.47 -16.00
C GLU A 216 41.93 1.53 -17.06
N ARG A 217 42.26 1.32 -18.34
CA ARG A 217 41.28 1.27 -19.43
C ARG A 217 40.37 0.05 -19.33
N ILE A 218 40.91 -1.11 -18.95
CA ILE A 218 40.15 -2.34 -18.71
C ILE A 218 39.26 -2.16 -17.47
N ALA A 219 39.80 -1.62 -16.37
CA ALA A 219 39.05 -1.37 -15.14
C ALA A 219 37.88 -0.39 -15.38
N ASN A 220 38.10 0.67 -16.15
CA ASN A 220 37.04 1.62 -16.53
C ASN A 220 35.94 0.97 -17.38
N LYS A 221 36.31 0.15 -18.37
CA LYS A 221 35.32 -0.60 -19.18
C LYS A 221 34.51 -1.57 -18.33
N LEU A 222 35.15 -2.31 -17.42
CA LEU A 222 34.49 -3.27 -16.55
C LEU A 222 33.50 -2.56 -15.61
N ARG A 223 33.91 -1.43 -15.01
CA ARG A 223 33.03 -0.61 -14.18
C ARG A 223 31.80 -0.10 -14.93
N SER A 224 32.00 0.41 -16.16
CA SER A 224 30.87 0.88 -16.98
C SER A 224 29.90 -0.26 -17.29
N SER A 225 30.41 -1.40 -17.75
CA SER A 225 29.57 -2.57 -18.07
C SER A 225 28.78 -3.07 -16.86
N ILE A 226 29.40 -3.13 -15.69
CA ILE A 226 28.73 -3.59 -14.46
C ILE A 226 27.64 -2.61 -14.03
N ILE A 227 27.87 -1.30 -14.17
CA ILE A 227 26.86 -0.28 -13.85
C ILE A 227 25.67 -0.40 -14.81
N ASP A 228 25.94 -0.54 -16.10
CA ASP A 228 24.90 -0.68 -17.12
C ASP A 228 24.04 -1.93 -16.88
N ASP A 229 24.67 -3.07 -16.61
CA ASP A 229 23.98 -4.33 -16.29
C ASP A 229 23.17 -4.24 -14.99
N LEU A 230 23.71 -3.57 -13.95
CA LEU A 230 23.00 -3.38 -12.69
C LEU A 230 21.80 -2.46 -12.83
N MET A 231 21.89 -1.40 -13.66
CA MET A 231 20.75 -0.54 -13.95
C MET A 231 19.65 -1.30 -14.70
N LEU A 232 20.01 -2.11 -15.71
CA LEU A 232 19.05 -2.93 -16.45
C LEU A 232 18.32 -3.92 -15.54
N LEU A 233 19.02 -4.53 -14.60
CA LEU A 233 18.43 -5.46 -13.65
C LEU A 233 17.47 -4.75 -12.68
N LEU A 234 17.86 -3.58 -12.15
CA LEU A 234 17.00 -2.75 -11.31
C LEU A 234 15.74 -2.29 -12.03
N ASP A 235 15.84 -1.86 -13.29
CA ASP A 235 14.68 -1.46 -14.09
C ASP A 235 13.71 -2.64 -14.30
N SER A 236 14.26 -3.83 -14.60
CA SER A 236 13.46 -5.04 -14.78
C SER A 236 12.72 -5.46 -13.50
N ASP A 237 13.35 -5.30 -12.33
CA ASP A 237 12.77 -5.59 -11.03
C ASP A 237 11.67 -4.57 -10.68
N HIS A 238 11.90 -3.28 -10.97
CA HIS A 238 10.88 -2.24 -10.78
C HIS A 238 9.64 -2.50 -11.63
N GLU A 239 9.82 -2.89 -12.89
CA GLU A 239 8.70 -3.27 -13.75
C GLU A 239 7.95 -4.50 -13.24
N SER A 240 8.68 -5.51 -12.75
CA SER A 240 8.08 -6.72 -12.18
C SER A 240 7.21 -6.38 -10.95
N LEU A 241 7.74 -5.58 -10.03
CA LEU A 241 7.02 -5.11 -8.85
C LEU A 241 5.81 -4.25 -9.21
N ALA A 242 5.91 -3.41 -10.25
CA ALA A 242 4.77 -2.62 -10.72
C ALA A 242 3.63 -3.51 -11.25
N ARG A 243 3.97 -4.58 -12.00
CA ARG A 243 2.99 -5.57 -12.49
C ARG A 243 2.35 -6.33 -11.34
N GLU A 244 3.12 -6.73 -10.33
CA GLU A 244 2.59 -7.42 -9.15
C GLU A 244 1.64 -6.54 -8.34
N ARG A 245 2.03 -5.27 -8.09
CA ARG A 245 1.16 -4.29 -7.43
C ARG A 245 -0.15 -4.08 -8.20
N SER A 246 -0.07 -3.90 -9.53
CA SER A 246 -1.27 -3.75 -10.36
C SER A 246 -2.19 -4.96 -10.30
N ARG A 247 -1.65 -6.18 -10.21
CA ARG A 247 -2.46 -7.40 -10.02
C ARG A 247 -3.10 -7.44 -8.64
N ALA A 248 -2.38 -7.04 -7.60
CA ALA A 248 -2.91 -6.97 -6.24
C ALA A 248 -4.05 -5.94 -6.14
N ASP A 249 -3.86 -4.74 -6.71
CA ASP A 249 -4.87 -3.69 -6.74
C ASP A 249 -6.13 -4.15 -7.50
N ALA A 250 -5.96 -4.77 -8.67
CA ALA A 250 -7.08 -5.32 -9.44
C ALA A 250 -7.84 -6.43 -8.69
N ALA A 251 -7.11 -7.30 -7.96
CA ALA A 251 -7.73 -8.33 -7.13
C ALA A 251 -8.47 -7.73 -5.93
N GLU A 252 -7.95 -6.66 -5.32
CA GLU A 252 -8.62 -5.94 -4.23
C GLU A 252 -9.89 -5.26 -4.72
N GLU A 253 -9.86 -4.61 -5.89
CA GLU A 253 -11.04 -4.03 -6.54
C GLU A 253 -12.10 -5.08 -6.87
N GLU A 254 -11.68 -6.25 -7.36
CA GLU A 254 -12.59 -7.37 -7.64
C GLU A 254 -13.23 -7.91 -6.36
N LEU A 255 -12.44 -8.08 -5.29
CA LEU A 255 -12.95 -8.48 -3.97
C LEU A 255 -13.94 -7.47 -3.41
N ASP A 256 -13.66 -6.17 -3.53
CA ASP A 256 -14.56 -5.11 -3.10
C ASP A 256 -15.85 -5.09 -3.92
N HIS A 257 -15.74 -5.30 -5.24
CA HIS A 257 -16.90 -5.42 -6.11
C HIS A 257 -17.78 -6.63 -5.74
N LEU A 258 -17.15 -7.79 -5.50
CA LEU A 258 -17.84 -9.01 -5.06
C LEU A 258 -18.49 -8.82 -3.69
N ARG A 259 -17.80 -8.19 -2.73
CA ARG A 259 -18.36 -7.87 -1.41
C ARG A 259 -19.60 -6.98 -1.52
N ARG A 260 -19.52 -5.89 -2.29
CA ARG A 260 -20.66 -5.00 -2.53
C ARG A 260 -21.82 -5.77 -3.16
N ARG A 261 -21.54 -6.60 -4.15
CA ARG A 261 -22.55 -7.43 -4.83
C ARG A 261 -23.20 -8.44 -3.89
N MET A 262 -22.42 -9.08 -3.00
CA MET A 262 -22.93 -9.99 -1.98
C MET A 262 -23.83 -9.24 -1.00
N THR A 263 -23.41 -8.08 -0.51
CA THR A 263 -24.23 -7.24 0.38
C THR A 263 -25.52 -6.81 -0.32
N ASP A 264 -25.45 -6.36 -1.58
CA ASP A 264 -26.64 -6.00 -2.36
C ASP A 264 -27.58 -7.20 -2.58
N GLN A 265 -27.02 -8.41 -2.74
CA GLN A 265 -27.79 -9.64 -2.90
C GLN A 265 -28.44 -10.07 -1.58
N GLU A 266 -27.75 -9.94 -0.46
CA GLU A 266 -28.28 -10.19 0.89
C GLU A 266 -29.39 -9.20 1.23
N GLU A 267 -29.20 -7.90 0.94
CA GLU A 267 -30.25 -6.88 1.08
C GLU A 267 -31.49 -7.20 0.25
N ARG A 268 -31.32 -7.78 -0.95
CA ARG A 268 -32.43 -8.22 -1.81
C ARG A 268 -33.11 -9.49 -1.33
N ARG A 269 -32.40 -10.38 -0.64
CA ARG A 269 -32.93 -11.67 -0.20
C ARG A 269 -33.90 -11.52 0.98
N GLY A 270 -33.70 -10.49 1.81
CA GLY A 270 -34.56 -10.18 2.96
C GLY A 270 -34.63 -11.32 3.99
N TYR A 271 -35.39 -11.11 5.07
CA TYR A 271 -35.69 -12.19 6.01
C TYR A 271 -36.87 -13.02 5.49
N PRO A 272 -36.85 -14.35 5.67
CA PRO A 272 -38.01 -15.16 5.37
C PRO A 272 -39.16 -14.79 6.31
N ARG A 273 -40.37 -14.73 5.77
CA ARG A 273 -41.57 -14.52 6.57
C ARG A 273 -41.95 -15.83 7.25
N VAL A 274 -41.76 -15.89 8.57
CA VAL A 274 -42.06 -17.07 9.40
C VAL A 274 -43.39 -16.89 10.12
N TYR A 275 -43.70 -15.67 10.56
CA TYR A 275 -44.93 -15.34 11.26
C TYR A 275 -45.81 -14.36 10.46
N SER A 276 -47.12 -14.52 10.62
CA SER A 276 -48.11 -13.56 10.08
C SER A 276 -48.23 -12.31 10.94
N ASP A 277 -48.04 -12.47 12.25
CA ASP A 277 -48.03 -11.39 13.24
C ASP A 277 -46.73 -10.57 13.12
N PRO A 278 -46.81 -9.26 12.82
CA PRO A 278 -45.65 -8.40 12.62
C PRO A 278 -44.72 -8.33 13.83
N GLU A 279 -45.25 -8.35 15.05
CA GLU A 279 -44.43 -8.27 16.25
C GLU A 279 -43.61 -9.55 16.44
N LYS A 280 -44.26 -10.71 16.34
CA LYS A 280 -43.56 -12.02 16.38
C LYS A 280 -42.55 -12.18 15.26
N GLN A 281 -42.87 -11.69 14.06
CA GLN A 281 -41.93 -11.70 12.94
C GLN A 281 -40.70 -10.86 13.28
N PHE A 282 -40.88 -9.63 13.77
CA PHE A 282 -39.76 -8.77 14.16
C PHE A 282 -38.89 -9.38 15.25
N ARG A 283 -39.50 -9.95 16.31
CA ARG A 283 -38.75 -10.59 17.40
C ARG A 283 -37.91 -11.77 16.88
N TRP A 284 -38.48 -12.58 15.98
CA TRP A 284 -37.77 -13.67 15.33
C TRP A 284 -36.60 -13.18 14.47
N GLU A 285 -36.77 -12.08 13.73
CA GLU A 285 -35.70 -11.50 12.92
C GLU A 285 -34.54 -10.98 13.76
N VAL A 286 -34.83 -10.33 14.90
CA VAL A 286 -33.82 -9.86 15.86
C VAL A 286 -33.05 -11.04 16.44
N GLU A 287 -33.75 -12.10 16.84
CA GLU A 287 -33.13 -13.32 17.36
C GLU A 287 -32.27 -14.01 16.29
N TYR A 288 -32.80 -14.16 15.07
CA TYR A 288 -32.08 -14.72 13.94
C TYR A 288 -30.79 -13.95 13.67
N GLU A 289 -30.87 -12.63 13.53
CA GLU A 289 -29.70 -11.78 13.27
C GLU A 289 -28.68 -11.84 14.43
N TRP A 290 -29.14 -11.87 15.68
CA TRP A 290 -28.27 -12.03 16.83
C TRP A 290 -27.54 -13.37 16.83
N LEU A 291 -28.23 -14.45 16.46
CA LEU A 291 -27.66 -15.80 16.41
C LEU A 291 -26.71 -16.01 15.24
N THR A 292 -27.01 -15.44 14.06
CA THR A 292 -26.23 -15.66 12.83
C THR A 292 -25.19 -14.58 12.56
N GLY A 293 -25.40 -13.36 13.05
CA GLY A 293 -24.57 -12.20 12.76
C GLY A 293 -23.42 -11.97 13.75
N ASN A 294 -23.52 -12.49 14.98
CA ASN A 294 -22.45 -12.39 15.98
C ASN A 294 -21.82 -13.78 16.23
N PRO A 295 -20.47 -13.90 16.19
CA PRO A 295 -19.78 -15.09 16.63
C PRO A 295 -20.18 -15.47 18.06
N GLU A 296 -20.23 -16.76 18.36
CA GLU A 296 -20.64 -17.24 19.69
C GLU A 296 -19.72 -16.70 20.81
N GLU A 297 -18.44 -16.47 20.50
CA GLU A 297 -17.47 -15.92 21.45
C GLU A 297 -17.72 -14.44 21.80
N GLU A 298 -18.33 -13.68 20.88
CA GLU A 298 -18.71 -12.28 21.09
C GLU A 298 -20.14 -12.13 21.61
N ARG A 299 -20.92 -13.21 21.60
CA ARG A 299 -22.33 -13.22 21.98
C ARG A 299 -22.47 -13.44 23.48
N GLY A 300 -23.12 -12.48 24.17
CA GLY A 300 -23.52 -12.67 25.58
C GLY A 300 -24.55 -13.79 25.76
N GLU A 301 -24.89 -14.13 27.01
CA GLU A 301 -25.88 -15.19 27.30
C GLU A 301 -27.27 -14.87 26.75
N SER A 302 -27.67 -13.59 26.75
CA SER A 302 -28.95 -13.12 26.22
C SER A 302 -28.89 -11.65 25.81
N LEU A 303 -29.81 -11.24 24.94
CA LEU A 303 -30.08 -9.82 24.66
C LEU A 303 -30.72 -9.13 25.88
N ASN A 304 -30.52 -7.82 25.99
CA ASN A 304 -31.25 -7.00 26.96
C ASN A 304 -32.77 -7.08 26.72
N SER A 305 -33.54 -7.03 27.81
CA SER A 305 -35.00 -7.02 27.73
C SER A 305 -35.48 -5.79 26.96
N TYR A 306 -36.47 -5.97 26.09
CA TYR A 306 -36.96 -4.89 25.26
C TYR A 306 -38.46 -4.91 24.97
N ILE A 307 -38.97 -3.69 24.77
CA ILE A 307 -40.36 -3.37 24.43
C ILE A 307 -40.37 -2.74 23.03
N ILE A 308 -41.41 -3.04 22.26
CA ILE A 308 -41.66 -2.44 20.96
C ILE A 308 -42.69 -1.32 21.18
N GLY A 309 -42.26 -0.08 21.00
CA GLY A 309 -43.11 1.10 21.16
C GLY A 309 -44.21 1.17 20.12
N GLU A 310 -45.28 1.90 20.44
CA GLU A 310 -46.41 2.10 19.55
C GLU A 310 -45.98 2.79 18.25
N GLY A 311 -46.33 2.21 17.09
CA GLY A 311 -45.96 2.74 15.77
C GLY A 311 -44.51 2.48 15.35
N PHE A 312 -43.69 1.81 16.16
CA PHE A 312 -42.31 1.48 15.78
C PHE A 312 -42.25 0.62 14.51
N LEU A 313 -43.05 -0.45 14.46
CA LEU A 313 -43.08 -1.36 13.31
C LEU A 313 -43.55 -0.64 12.04
N ASP A 314 -44.54 0.24 12.15
CA ASP A 314 -45.00 1.05 11.02
C ASP A 314 -43.91 2.01 10.53
N SER A 315 -43.12 2.58 11.45
CA SER A 315 -42.00 3.45 11.09
C SER A 315 -40.89 2.71 10.32
N MET A 316 -40.71 1.41 10.57
CA MET A 316 -39.73 0.60 9.83
C MET A 316 -40.13 0.34 8.37
N GLU A 317 -41.42 0.27 8.11
CA GLU A 317 -41.97 0.01 6.77
C GLU A 317 -42.08 1.29 5.91
N ALA A 318 -41.70 2.45 6.46
CA ALA A 318 -41.70 3.70 5.72
C ALA A 318 -40.75 3.62 4.50
N GLU A 319 -41.24 4.01 3.34
CA GLU A 319 -40.57 3.88 2.02
C GLU A 319 -39.18 4.57 1.94
N LEU A 320 -38.92 5.49 2.87
CA LEU A 320 -37.64 6.18 3.05
C LEU A 320 -36.52 5.27 3.58
N LEU A 321 -36.85 4.12 4.15
CA LEU A 321 -35.92 3.21 4.83
C LEU A 321 -35.74 1.92 4.01
N ARG A 322 -35.09 2.00 2.85
CA ARG A 322 -34.63 0.78 2.16
C ARG A 322 -33.59 0.08 3.05
N GLY A 323 -33.96 -1.05 3.65
CA GLY A 323 -33.04 -1.92 4.38
C GLY A 323 -33.51 -2.35 5.76
N ARG A 324 -34.60 -3.14 5.84
CA ARG A 324 -35.10 -3.75 7.09
C ARG A 324 -33.99 -4.49 7.86
N ALA A 325 -33.16 -5.24 7.15
CA ALA A 325 -31.96 -5.89 7.70
C ALA A 325 -30.99 -4.94 8.37
N LYS A 326 -30.79 -3.74 7.81
CA LYS A 326 -29.91 -2.77 8.43
C LYS A 326 -30.45 -2.24 9.75
N ILE A 327 -31.77 -2.05 9.83
CA ILE A 327 -32.44 -1.63 11.06
C ILE A 327 -32.33 -2.74 12.11
N ILE A 328 -32.57 -3.99 11.74
CA ILE A 328 -32.46 -5.14 12.65
C ILE A 328 -31.04 -5.29 13.19
N GLN A 329 -30.00 -5.14 12.35
CA GLN A 329 -28.61 -5.09 12.81
C GLN A 329 -28.37 -3.98 13.84
N VAL A 330 -28.97 -2.80 13.65
CA VAL A 330 -28.87 -1.69 14.62
C VAL A 330 -29.53 -2.05 15.93
N VAL A 331 -30.72 -2.66 15.87
CA VAL A 331 -31.45 -3.14 17.05
C VAL A 331 -30.61 -4.16 17.81
N VAL A 332 -30.04 -5.17 17.13
CA VAL A 332 -29.20 -6.19 17.77
C VAL A 332 -28.00 -5.55 18.48
N ASP A 333 -27.31 -4.60 17.85
CA ASP A 333 -26.18 -3.92 18.51
C ASP A 333 -26.62 -3.11 19.73
N ILE A 334 -27.81 -2.50 19.71
CA ILE A 334 -28.38 -1.80 20.88
C ILE A 334 -28.70 -2.79 22.00
N LEU A 335 -29.43 -3.86 21.68
CA LEU A 335 -29.85 -4.87 22.64
C LEU A 335 -28.69 -5.69 23.21
N SER A 336 -27.58 -5.79 22.47
CA SER A 336 -26.34 -6.44 22.93
C SER A 336 -25.41 -5.48 23.69
N GLY A 337 -25.75 -4.20 23.80
CA GLY A 337 -24.93 -3.19 24.48
C GLY A 337 -23.77 -2.62 23.65
N HIS A 338 -23.65 -2.97 22.37
CA HIS A 338 -22.59 -2.53 21.46
C HIS A 338 -22.95 -1.28 20.63
N ALA A 339 -24.07 -0.61 20.94
CA ALA A 339 -24.48 0.60 20.24
C ALA A 339 -23.44 1.74 20.30
N TRP A 340 -22.58 1.77 21.33
CA TRP A 340 -21.54 2.79 21.53
C TRP A 340 -20.25 2.43 20.80
N ASP A 341 -19.92 1.13 20.73
CA ASP A 341 -18.67 0.63 20.15
C ASP A 341 -18.75 0.55 18.63
N ARG A 342 -19.90 0.07 18.13
CA ARG A 342 -20.11 -0.24 16.71
C ARG A 342 -20.81 0.88 15.95
N ARG A 343 -21.49 1.79 16.66
CA ARG A 343 -22.37 2.80 16.05
C ARG A 343 -22.18 4.18 16.66
N LYS A 344 -22.58 5.21 15.90
CA LYS A 344 -22.68 6.57 16.43
C LYS A 344 -23.98 6.67 17.22
N THR A 345 -23.89 6.72 18.53
CA THR A 345 -25.02 6.82 19.46
C THR A 345 -24.86 8.06 20.33
N HIS A 346 -25.95 8.81 20.51
CA HIS A 346 -25.96 10.05 21.31
C HIS A 346 -27.31 10.24 21.97
N GLN A 347 -27.32 11.00 23.07
CA GLN A 347 -28.55 11.29 23.79
C GLN A 347 -29.46 12.18 22.94
N PHE A 348 -30.75 11.90 22.96
CA PHE A 348 -31.73 12.70 22.23
C PHE A 348 -32.23 13.85 23.10
N ILE A 349 -31.74 15.06 22.81
CA ILE A 349 -32.15 16.27 23.52
C ILE A 349 -33.48 16.73 22.93
N ILE A 350 -34.56 16.46 23.66
CA ILE A 350 -35.93 16.86 23.26
C ILE A 350 -36.19 18.29 23.74
N PRO A 351 -36.57 19.23 22.86
CA PRO A 351 -36.92 20.59 23.27
C PRO A 351 -38.12 20.59 24.22
N GLY A 352 -38.07 21.45 25.25
CA GLY A 352 -39.02 21.50 26.38
C GLY A 352 -40.51 21.77 26.07
N LYS A 353 -40.90 21.86 24.79
CA LYS A 353 -42.27 22.07 24.32
C LYS A 353 -42.76 21.00 23.32
N SER A 354 -41.96 19.98 23.05
CA SER A 354 -42.32 18.93 22.08
C SER A 354 -43.33 17.95 22.68
N VAL A 355 -44.26 17.45 21.86
CA VAL A 355 -45.25 16.43 22.24
C VAL A 355 -44.56 15.16 22.78
N ILE A 356 -43.38 14.83 22.25
CA ILE A 356 -42.59 13.65 22.66
C ILE A 356 -42.10 13.76 24.10
N GLN A 357 -41.84 14.96 24.63
CA GLN A 357 -41.40 15.10 26.03
C GLN A 357 -42.46 14.56 27.00
N LYS A 358 -43.74 14.64 26.64
CA LYS A 358 -44.86 14.08 27.41
C LYS A 358 -45.01 12.56 27.24
N ALA A 359 -44.43 12.00 26.18
CA ALA A 359 -44.46 10.57 25.91
C ALA A 359 -43.30 9.83 26.60
N ILE A 360 -42.23 10.52 27.02
CA ILE A 360 -41.11 9.87 27.74
C ILE A 360 -41.60 9.34 29.09
N PRO A 361 -41.47 8.04 29.35
CA PRO A 361 -41.78 7.42 30.62
C PRO A 361 -40.89 7.97 31.73
N GLU A 362 -41.41 8.03 32.94
CA GLU A 362 -40.70 8.61 34.08
C GLU A 362 -39.37 7.86 34.32
N GLY A 363 -38.26 8.60 34.27
CA GLY A 363 -36.91 8.07 34.48
C GLY A 363 -36.25 7.43 33.25
N ALA A 364 -36.92 7.35 32.11
CA ALA A 364 -36.32 6.81 30.88
C ALA A 364 -35.39 7.83 30.20
N VAL A 365 -34.23 7.37 29.73
CA VAL A 365 -33.25 8.19 29.03
C VAL A 365 -33.40 8.01 27.51
N PRO A 366 -33.66 9.08 26.74
CA PRO A 366 -33.86 8.97 25.30
C PRO A 366 -32.53 9.00 24.54
N TRP A 367 -32.36 8.06 23.62
CA TRP A 367 -31.15 7.84 22.82
C TRP A 367 -31.46 7.79 21.32
N ARG A 368 -30.46 8.14 20.52
CA ARG A 368 -30.50 8.00 19.06
C ARG A 368 -29.25 7.36 18.49
N THR A 369 -29.47 6.35 17.66
CA THR A 369 -28.41 5.58 17.00
C THR A 369 -28.57 5.66 15.48
N TYR A 370 -27.47 5.93 14.76
CA TYR A 370 -27.50 6.06 13.30
C TYR A 370 -27.71 4.69 12.61
N VAL A 371 -28.66 4.64 11.67
CA VAL A 371 -28.91 3.44 10.84
C VAL A 371 -28.01 3.44 9.60
N LYS A 372 -27.79 4.61 8.98
CA LYS A 372 -26.87 4.81 7.83
C LYS A 372 -25.97 6.02 8.07
N ARG A 373 -24.70 5.94 7.65
CA ARG A 373 -23.70 7.02 7.76
C ARG A 373 -23.65 7.83 6.44
N GLY A 374 -23.45 9.15 6.53
CA GLY A 374 -22.97 9.96 5.39
C GLY A 374 -24.01 10.65 4.50
N ALA A 375 -25.28 10.77 4.92
CA ALA A 375 -26.27 11.57 4.19
C ALA A 375 -26.91 12.65 5.10
N PRO A 376 -27.10 13.89 4.64
CA PRO A 376 -27.93 14.87 5.33
C PRO A 376 -29.32 14.29 5.57
N GLY A 377 -29.83 14.34 6.80
CA GLY A 377 -31.10 13.73 7.16
C GLY A 377 -31.08 12.22 7.42
N ALA A 378 -29.90 11.56 7.42
CA ALA A 378 -29.81 10.11 7.59
C ALA A 378 -30.67 9.56 8.74
N ALA A 379 -31.38 8.47 8.44
CA ALA A 379 -32.30 7.82 9.36
C ALA A 379 -31.58 7.37 10.64
N ARG A 380 -32.25 7.58 11.77
CA ARG A 380 -31.78 7.20 13.10
C ARG A 380 -32.88 6.43 13.80
N LEU A 381 -32.47 5.41 14.56
CA LEU A 381 -33.33 4.69 15.48
C LEU A 381 -33.34 5.47 16.81
N THR A 382 -34.52 5.85 17.26
CA THR A 382 -34.79 6.46 18.57
C THR A 382 -35.28 5.37 19.52
N TRP A 383 -34.67 5.31 20.70
CA TRP A 383 -34.98 4.32 21.71
C TRP A 383 -34.84 4.93 23.11
N TRP A 384 -35.52 4.33 24.08
CA TRP A 384 -35.45 4.74 25.49
C TRP A 384 -34.79 3.66 26.32
N GLN A 385 -34.01 4.08 27.30
CA GLN A 385 -33.41 3.20 28.29
C GLN A 385 -34.05 3.46 29.65
N TYR A 386 -34.70 2.45 30.21
CA TYR A 386 -35.30 2.51 31.53
C TYR A 386 -34.25 2.27 32.63
N PRO A 387 -34.52 2.71 33.88
CA PRO A 387 -33.59 2.52 35.01
C PRO A 387 -33.30 1.05 35.35
N ASP A 388 -34.21 0.13 35.01
CA ASP A 388 -34.07 -1.31 35.18
C ASP A 388 -33.22 -1.98 34.07
N GLY A 389 -32.78 -1.20 33.08
CA GLY A 389 -32.02 -1.68 31.92
C GLY A 389 -32.88 -2.12 30.74
N THR A 390 -34.21 -2.08 30.86
CA THR A 390 -35.13 -2.37 29.74
C THR A 390 -34.98 -1.32 28.64
N ILE A 391 -35.00 -1.78 27.38
CA ILE A 391 -34.88 -0.92 26.20
C ILE A 391 -36.22 -0.84 25.48
N GLU A 392 -36.70 0.35 25.17
CA GLU A 392 -37.90 0.53 24.33
C GLU A 392 -37.52 1.10 22.97
N LEU A 393 -37.93 0.39 21.92
CA LEU A 393 -37.73 0.79 20.52
C LEU A 393 -38.89 1.68 20.10
N VAL A 394 -38.64 2.98 19.86
CA VAL A 394 -39.71 3.97 19.72
C VAL A 394 -40.00 4.27 18.25
N HIS A 395 -38.98 4.62 17.47
CA HIS A 395 -39.17 5.05 16.09
C HIS A 395 -37.88 4.97 15.28
N VAL A 396 -38.00 4.73 13.98
CA VAL A 396 -36.91 4.90 13.02
C VAL A 396 -37.30 5.87 11.91
N GLY A 397 -36.48 6.91 11.69
CA GLY A 397 -36.84 7.97 10.75
C GLY A 397 -35.85 9.13 10.76
N HIS A 398 -36.19 10.23 10.08
CA HIS A 398 -35.38 11.43 10.08
C HIS A 398 -35.44 12.15 11.43
N HIS A 399 -34.64 13.21 11.59
CA HIS A 399 -34.63 13.98 12.84
C HIS A 399 -35.99 14.60 13.17
N ASP A 400 -36.67 15.10 12.14
CA ASP A 400 -37.84 15.95 12.29
C ASP A 400 -39.17 15.19 12.27
N ASP A 401 -39.16 13.92 11.81
CA ASP A 401 -40.37 13.09 11.71
C ASP A 401 -40.97 12.78 13.07
N LEU A 402 -40.13 12.68 14.11
CA LEU A 402 -40.60 12.50 15.48
C LEU A 402 -41.08 13.82 16.11
N LEU A 403 -40.49 14.95 15.72
CA LEU A 403 -40.68 16.26 16.36
C LEU A 403 -41.90 17.04 15.84
N ARG A 404 -42.50 16.58 14.72
CA ARG A 404 -43.79 17.07 14.21
C ARG A 404 -44.94 16.41 14.94
#